data_AF-A0A7S0QZN9-F1
#
_entry.id   AF-A0A7S0QZN9-F1
#
_cell.length_a   1.000
_cell.length_b   1.000
_cell.length_c   1.000
_cell.angle_alpha   90.00
_cell.angle_beta   90.00
_cell.angle_gamma   90.00
#
_symmetry.space_group_name_H-M   'P 1'
#
loop_
_entity.id
_entity.type
_entity.pdbx_description
1 polymer ?
#
loop_
_entity_poly.entity_id
_entity_poly.type
_entity_poly.pdbx_seq_one_letter_code
_entity_poly.pdbx_strand_id
1 'polypeptide(L)'
;EGAVYGVDKPLYSVLPDTDVRERYRTCAIVGNSGTMLSHEYGRQVDAHDLVYRFNQAPVKGYEMHVGSRSTYESLNGYWVKELLDEKRGYRWNWRSRDTGLIFFELFEPWAFIWKTKTQIVEKDRWWKQTYVRLRRMHPERKLIALSPQFVSWAYLMYRELRRRFQRMHLGRYPGEKPMSGFYAFFLTMQLCESVDVYGFAPYREPDPSQKGLGEAKYHYFDGAVPRPGSHSFDLAHYIYHLFALQMDHIRIHD
;
A
#
# COMPACT_ATOMS: atom_id res chain seq x y z
N GLU A 1 8.82 -12.73 -26.62
CA GLU A 1 8.08 -11.53 -27.06
C GLU A 1 7.25 -11.02 -25.90
N GLY A 2 7.55 -9.81 -25.43
CA GLY A 2 7.06 -9.27 -24.16
C GLY A 2 5.58 -8.93 -24.22
N ALA A 3 4.83 -9.32 -23.19
CA ALA A 3 3.46 -8.85 -22.98
C ALA A 3 3.49 -7.34 -22.73
N VAL A 4 3.37 -6.55 -23.80
CA VAL A 4 2.94 -5.16 -23.72
C VAL A 4 1.50 -5.22 -23.22
N TYR A 5 1.28 -4.82 -21.97
CA TYR A 5 -0.05 -4.77 -21.37
C TYR A 5 -0.99 -3.97 -22.29
N GLY A 6 -1.99 -4.63 -22.85
CA GLY A 6 -2.86 -4.01 -23.85
C GLY A 6 -3.77 -2.97 -23.22
N VAL A 7 -3.75 -1.74 -23.71
CA VAL A 7 -4.73 -0.71 -23.36
C VAL A 7 -5.89 -0.82 -24.35
N ASP A 8 -7.07 -1.22 -23.87
CA ASP A 8 -8.26 -1.29 -24.71
C ASP A 8 -8.94 0.10 -24.83
N LYS A 9 -9.84 0.25 -25.81
CA LYS A 9 -10.53 1.53 -26.05
C LYS A 9 -11.25 2.07 -24.79
N PRO A 10 -12.00 1.24 -24.02
CA PRO A 10 -12.63 1.71 -22.79
C PRO A 10 -11.63 2.24 -21.77
N LEU A 11 -10.53 1.54 -21.52
CA LEU A 11 -9.50 2.00 -20.60
C LEU A 11 -8.86 3.30 -21.10
N TYR A 12 -8.45 3.35 -22.37
CA TYR A 12 -7.82 4.54 -22.96
C TYR A 12 -8.69 5.79 -22.76
N SER A 13 -10.01 5.67 -22.98
CA SER A 13 -10.96 6.79 -22.86
C SER A 13 -11.09 7.42 -21.46
N VAL A 14 -10.54 6.78 -20.41
CA VAL A 14 -10.64 7.27 -19.03
C VAL A 14 -9.28 7.52 -18.36
N LEU A 15 -8.19 7.19 -19.05
CA LEU A 15 -6.84 7.50 -18.58
C LEU A 15 -6.63 9.02 -18.59
N PRO A 16 -5.84 9.56 -17.65
CA PRO A 16 -5.47 10.96 -17.68
C PRO A 16 -4.58 11.24 -18.91
N ASP A 17 -4.68 12.45 -19.48
CA ASP A 17 -3.88 12.87 -20.62
C ASP A 17 -2.38 13.02 -20.29
N THR A 18 -2.08 13.19 -19.00
CA THR A 18 -0.71 13.36 -18.50
C THR A 18 -0.49 12.54 -17.22
N ASP A 19 0.74 12.07 -17.05
CA ASP A 19 1.17 11.44 -15.80
C ASP A 19 1.25 12.47 -14.65
N VAL A 20 1.16 11.97 -13.42
CA VAL A 20 1.42 12.72 -12.19
C VAL A 20 2.89 13.15 -12.19
N ARG A 21 3.13 14.46 -12.30
CA ARG A 21 4.47 15.07 -12.35
C ARG A 21 4.88 15.73 -11.04
N GLU A 22 3.99 15.75 -10.06
CA GLU A 22 4.21 16.37 -8.78
C GLU A 22 5.41 15.73 -8.08
N ARG A 23 6.32 16.59 -7.61
CA ARG A 23 7.47 16.24 -6.78
C ARG A 23 7.28 16.91 -5.42
N TYR A 24 7.70 16.21 -4.38
CA TYR A 24 7.53 16.61 -2.99
C TYR A 24 8.91 16.60 -2.31
N ARG A 25 9.16 17.48 -1.34
CA ARG A 25 10.45 17.44 -0.63
C ARG A 25 10.43 16.36 0.43
N THR A 26 9.35 16.28 1.19
CA THR A 26 9.21 15.34 2.29
C THR A 26 7.93 14.52 2.17
N CYS A 27 8.04 13.21 2.33
CA CYS A 27 6.90 12.29 2.28
C CYS A 27 6.82 11.44 3.55
N ALA A 28 5.64 11.36 4.14
CA ALA A 28 5.33 10.42 5.21
C ALA A 28 4.50 9.26 4.66
N ILE A 29 4.96 8.03 4.84
CA ILE A 29 4.17 6.82 4.60
C ILE A 29 3.68 6.33 5.95
N VAL A 30 2.36 6.33 6.15
CA VAL A 30 1.74 5.96 7.42
C VAL A 30 1.05 4.61 7.27
N GLY A 31 1.70 3.58 7.80
CA GLY A 31 1.19 2.23 7.92
C GLY A 31 0.07 2.12 8.95
N ASN A 32 -0.52 0.94 9.03
CA ASN A 32 -1.69 0.69 9.86
C ASN A 32 -1.35 0.03 11.19
N SER A 33 -0.08 -0.30 11.47
CA SER A 33 0.33 -1.04 12.67
C SER A 33 -0.24 -0.45 13.96
N GLY A 34 -0.64 -1.30 14.90
CA GLY A 34 -1.04 -0.87 16.24
C GLY A 34 0.07 -0.18 17.03
N THR A 35 1.34 -0.34 16.64
CA THR A 35 2.47 0.37 17.25
C THR A 35 2.38 1.89 17.10
N MET A 36 1.58 2.38 16.14
CA MET A 36 1.30 3.82 16.00
C MET A 36 0.71 4.42 17.29
N LEU A 37 -0.02 3.64 18.09
CA LEU A 37 -0.61 4.12 19.35
C LEU A 37 0.41 4.37 20.46
N SER A 38 1.65 3.87 20.31
CA SER A 38 2.71 4.05 21.30
C SER A 38 3.43 5.40 21.19
N HIS A 39 3.16 6.17 20.12
CA HIS A 39 3.87 7.40 19.81
C HIS A 39 2.92 8.50 19.34
N GLU A 40 3.27 9.76 19.62
CA GLU A 40 2.49 10.93 19.19
C GLU A 40 3.02 11.52 17.87
N TYR A 41 3.14 10.68 16.84
CA TYR A 41 3.71 11.09 15.54
C TYR A 41 2.83 12.07 14.76
N GLY A 42 1.61 12.39 15.20
CA GLY A 42 0.62 13.06 14.38
C GLY A 42 1.03 14.42 13.84
N ARG A 43 1.67 15.26 14.67
CA ARG A 43 2.19 16.56 14.22
C ARG A 43 3.34 16.41 13.24
N GLN A 44 4.23 15.45 13.48
CA GLN A 44 5.37 15.16 12.62
C GLN A 44 4.91 14.66 11.25
N VAL A 45 3.95 13.73 11.22
CA VAL A 45 3.33 13.24 9.98
C VAL A 45 2.71 14.38 9.19
N ASP A 46 1.87 15.20 9.82
CA ASP A 46 1.17 16.30 9.16
C ASP A 46 2.09 17.43 8.69
N ALA A 47 3.35 17.48 9.14
CA ALA A 47 4.34 18.44 8.68
C ALA A 47 4.92 18.11 7.28
N HIS A 48 4.71 16.89 6.77
CA HIS A 48 5.23 16.50 5.45
C HIS A 48 4.40 17.08 4.30
N ASP A 49 5.04 17.40 3.18
CA ASP A 49 4.35 17.84 1.96
C ASP A 49 3.32 16.81 1.46
N LEU A 50 3.70 15.53 1.48
CA LEU A 50 2.85 14.41 1.07
C LEU A 50 2.68 13.42 2.23
N VAL A 51 1.43 13.07 2.52
CA VAL A 51 1.08 11.99 3.45
C VAL A 51 0.39 10.86 2.68
N TYR A 52 0.99 9.66 2.70
CA TYR A 52 0.51 8.46 2.03
C TYR A 52 -0.11 7.49 3.04
N ARG A 53 -1.31 6.99 2.75
CA ARG A 53 -2.06 6.07 3.64
C ARG A 53 -2.63 4.86 2.90
N PHE A 54 -3.27 3.96 3.65
CA PHE A 54 -3.76 2.69 3.14
C PHE A 54 -5.17 2.35 3.62
N ASN A 55 -5.95 1.77 2.72
CA ASN A 55 -7.06 0.89 3.06
C ASN A 55 -8.10 1.51 4.00
N GLN A 56 -8.42 2.80 3.80
CA GLN A 56 -9.41 3.55 4.57
C GLN A 56 -9.16 3.57 6.08
N ALA A 57 -7.91 3.39 6.50
CA ALA A 57 -7.55 3.49 7.91
C ALA A 57 -8.03 4.85 8.46
N PRO A 58 -8.83 4.89 9.54
CA PRO A 58 -9.41 6.13 10.05
C PRO A 58 -8.33 7.01 10.70
N VAL A 59 -8.42 8.33 10.53
CA VAL A 59 -7.63 9.27 11.35
C VAL A 59 -8.41 9.84 12.52
N LYS A 60 -9.74 9.91 12.40
CA LYS A 60 -10.55 10.54 13.45
C LYS A 60 -10.47 9.75 14.74
N GLY A 61 -10.13 10.42 15.82
CA GLY A 61 -9.87 9.81 17.13
C GLY A 61 -8.43 9.29 17.31
N TYR A 62 -7.60 9.39 16.28
CA TYR A 62 -6.21 8.95 16.26
C TYR A 62 -5.24 10.05 15.80
N GLU A 63 -5.70 11.28 15.61
CA GLU A 63 -4.95 12.38 14.99
C GLU A 63 -3.64 12.66 15.72
N MET A 64 -3.61 12.50 17.04
CA MET A 64 -2.41 12.63 17.87
C MET A 64 -1.30 11.65 17.46
N HIS A 65 -1.68 10.44 17.04
CA HIS A 65 -0.76 9.35 16.72
C HIS A 65 -0.42 9.31 15.23
N VAL A 66 -1.43 9.45 14.37
CA VAL A 66 -1.30 9.20 12.93
C VAL A 66 -1.45 10.45 12.07
N GLY A 67 -1.73 11.61 12.65
CA GLY A 67 -1.99 12.85 11.93
C GLY A 67 -3.41 12.89 11.35
N SER A 68 -3.73 13.99 10.67
CA SER A 68 -5.06 14.27 10.10
C SER A 68 -5.06 14.37 8.57
N ARG A 69 -3.89 14.65 7.95
CA ARG A 69 -3.77 14.89 6.51
C ARG A 69 -3.64 13.58 5.72
N SER A 70 -4.12 13.63 4.47
CA SER A 70 -3.92 12.59 3.46
C SER A 70 -3.83 13.20 2.07
N THR A 71 -2.67 13.05 1.42
CA THR A 71 -2.47 13.46 0.03
C THR A 71 -2.85 12.32 -0.91
N TYR A 72 -2.35 11.13 -0.63
CA TYR A 72 -2.65 9.92 -1.38
C TYR A 72 -3.03 8.75 -0.48
N GLU A 73 -3.89 7.88 -1.01
CA GLU A 73 -4.27 6.65 -0.34
C GLU A 73 -4.39 5.52 -1.35
N SER A 74 -3.82 4.35 -1.04
CA SER A 74 -4.07 3.15 -1.84
C SER A 74 -5.12 2.24 -1.22
N LEU A 75 -5.96 1.68 -2.08
CA LEU A 75 -6.98 0.72 -1.69
C LEU A 75 -6.62 -0.67 -2.22
N ASN A 76 -6.66 -1.65 -1.32
CA ASN A 76 -6.61 -3.05 -1.69
C ASN A 76 -7.88 -3.48 -2.44
N GLY A 77 -7.85 -4.69 -3.00
CA GLY A 77 -8.99 -5.23 -3.77
C GLY A 77 -10.29 -5.41 -2.97
N TYR A 78 -10.24 -5.49 -1.64
CA TYR A 78 -11.43 -5.53 -0.79
C TYR A 78 -12.11 -4.16 -0.75
N TRP A 79 -11.36 -3.11 -0.41
CA TRP A 79 -11.89 -1.74 -0.34
C TRP A 79 -12.37 -1.21 -1.68
N VAL A 80 -11.73 -1.62 -2.78
CA VAL A 80 -12.23 -1.30 -4.12
C VAL A 80 -13.61 -1.92 -4.37
N LYS A 81 -13.86 -3.15 -3.93
CA LYS A 81 -15.17 -3.78 -4.08
C LYS A 81 -16.23 -3.08 -3.23
N GLU A 82 -15.89 -2.71 -2.00
CA GLU A 82 -16.79 -1.91 -1.15
C GLU A 82 -17.10 -0.55 -1.79
N LEU A 83 -16.12 0.10 -2.42
CA LEU A 83 -16.33 1.36 -3.15
C LEU A 83 -17.28 1.23 -4.35
N LEU A 84 -17.29 0.07 -5.00
CA LEU A 84 -18.15 -0.21 -6.16
C LEU A 84 -19.56 -0.67 -5.79
N ASP A 85 -19.83 -0.98 -4.52
CA ASP A 85 -21.13 -1.46 -4.07
C ASP A 85 -22.09 -0.28 -3.78
N GLU A 86 -22.81 0.12 -4.83
CA GLU A 86 -23.82 1.18 -4.80
C GLU A 86 -24.96 0.89 -3.80
N LYS A 87 -25.26 -0.38 -3.52
CA LYS A 87 -26.36 -0.77 -2.61
C LYS A 87 -26.00 -0.58 -1.14
N ARG A 88 -24.71 -0.63 -0.81
CA ARG A 88 -24.22 -0.47 0.57
C ARG A 88 -24.12 0.98 1.01
N GLY A 89 -24.39 1.95 0.13
CA GLY A 89 -24.38 3.37 0.50
C GLY A 89 -23.04 3.80 1.08
N TYR A 90 -21.94 3.26 0.56
CA TYR A 90 -20.61 3.45 1.12
C TYR A 90 -20.22 4.94 1.15
N ARG A 91 -20.13 5.50 2.36
CA ARG A 91 -19.73 6.90 2.59
C ARG A 91 -18.28 6.92 3.07
N TRP A 92 -17.42 7.54 2.28
CA TRP A 92 -16.08 7.97 2.70
C TRP A 92 -16.20 8.91 3.90
N ASN A 93 -16.13 8.37 5.12
CA ASN A 93 -16.46 9.18 6.29
C ASN A 93 -15.29 10.02 6.84
N TRP A 94 -14.04 9.80 6.40
CA TRP A 94 -12.88 10.34 7.15
C TRP A 94 -11.76 10.94 6.29
N ARG A 95 -11.97 11.19 4.99
CA ARG A 95 -10.95 11.76 4.10
C ARG A 95 -11.47 12.94 3.29
N SER A 96 -10.56 13.89 3.03
CA SER A 96 -10.84 15.03 2.17
C SER A 96 -11.28 14.57 0.78
N ARG A 97 -12.09 15.41 0.11
CA ARG A 97 -12.44 15.15 -1.28
C ARG A 97 -11.22 15.11 -2.20
N ASP A 98 -10.17 15.83 -1.80
CA ASP A 98 -8.94 16.04 -2.57
C ASP A 98 -7.90 14.93 -2.41
N THR A 99 -8.11 13.97 -1.50
CA THR A 99 -7.20 12.82 -1.35
C THR A 99 -7.24 11.98 -2.63
N GLY A 100 -6.08 11.83 -3.29
CA GLY A 100 -5.95 11.02 -4.49
C GLY A 100 -5.91 9.52 -4.17
N LEU A 101 -6.65 8.72 -4.94
CA LEU A 101 -6.67 7.27 -4.77
C LEU A 101 -5.75 6.59 -5.76
N ILE A 102 -4.86 5.74 -5.25
CA ILE A 102 -3.88 5.01 -6.04
C ILE A 102 -4.24 3.52 -6.08
N PHE A 103 -4.37 2.98 -7.28
CA PHE A 103 -4.78 1.61 -7.54
C PHE A 103 -3.63 0.83 -8.15
N PHE A 104 -2.95 0.03 -7.34
CA PHE A 104 -1.99 -0.98 -7.81
C PHE A 104 -2.46 -2.40 -7.57
N GLU A 105 -3.21 -2.66 -6.49
CA GLU A 105 -3.70 -4.01 -6.17
C GLU A 105 -4.81 -4.52 -7.08
N LEU A 106 -5.27 -3.71 -8.04
CA LEU A 106 -6.15 -4.23 -9.10
C LEU A 106 -5.40 -5.23 -9.98
N PHE A 107 -4.08 -5.02 -10.13
CA PHE A 107 -3.17 -5.88 -10.85
C PHE A 107 -2.26 -6.61 -9.87
N GLU A 108 -2.38 -7.94 -9.77
CA GLU A 108 -1.68 -8.74 -8.76
C GLU A 108 -0.77 -9.79 -9.42
N PRO A 109 0.52 -9.46 -9.70
CA PRO A 109 1.44 -10.36 -10.41
C PRO A 109 1.61 -11.73 -9.74
N TRP A 110 1.60 -11.79 -8.40
CA TRP A 110 1.67 -13.05 -7.65
C TRP A 110 0.60 -14.04 -8.11
N ALA A 111 -0.62 -13.56 -8.33
CA ALA A 111 -1.76 -14.41 -8.68
C ALA A 111 -1.55 -15.13 -10.02
N PHE A 112 -0.68 -14.63 -10.90
CA PHE A 112 -0.43 -15.23 -12.21
C PHE A 112 0.39 -16.51 -12.15
N ILE A 113 1.14 -16.74 -11.06
CA ILE A 113 1.97 -17.95 -10.91
C ILE A 113 1.10 -19.22 -10.85
N TRP A 114 -0.11 -19.09 -10.31
CA TRP A 114 -1.03 -20.21 -10.07
C TRP A 114 -2.27 -20.17 -10.96
N LYS A 115 -2.33 -19.25 -11.92
CA LYS A 115 -3.48 -19.04 -12.80
C LYS A 115 -3.23 -19.62 -14.18
N THR A 116 -4.28 -20.21 -14.75
CA THR A 116 -4.29 -20.58 -16.17
C THR A 116 -4.26 -19.34 -17.05
N LYS A 117 -3.92 -19.51 -18.33
CA LYS A 117 -3.96 -18.41 -19.32
C LYS A 117 -5.32 -17.70 -19.33
N THR A 118 -6.41 -18.46 -19.25
CA THR A 118 -7.78 -17.91 -19.19
C THR A 118 -8.00 -17.06 -17.95
N GLN A 119 -7.60 -17.55 -16.77
CA GLN A 119 -7.74 -16.81 -15.52
C GLN A 119 -6.90 -15.52 -15.49
N ILE A 120 -5.74 -15.51 -16.15
CA ILE A 120 -4.91 -14.30 -16.32
C ILE A 120 -5.66 -13.29 -17.19
N VAL A 121 -6.22 -13.72 -18.33
CA VAL A 121 -7.01 -12.86 -19.22
C VAL A 121 -8.26 -12.31 -18.52
N GLU A 122 -8.95 -13.11 -17.70
CA GLU A 122 -10.09 -12.66 -16.91
C GLU A 122 -9.70 -11.62 -15.86
N LYS A 123 -8.57 -11.83 -15.16
CA LYS A 123 -8.06 -10.86 -14.19
C LYS A 123 -7.62 -9.57 -14.87
N ASP A 124 -7.02 -9.66 -16.05
CA ASP A 124 -6.67 -8.51 -16.89
C ASP A 124 -7.92 -7.71 -17.29
N ARG A 125 -8.96 -8.38 -17.78
CA ARG A 125 -10.25 -7.75 -18.10
C ARG A 125 -10.88 -7.10 -16.86
N TRP A 126 -10.85 -7.79 -15.72
CA TRP A 126 -11.47 -7.34 -14.48
C TRP A 126 -10.87 -6.03 -13.98
N TRP A 127 -9.54 -5.87 -13.95
CA TRP A 127 -8.94 -4.63 -13.44
C TRP A 127 -9.24 -3.43 -14.33
N LYS A 128 -9.23 -3.61 -15.67
CA LYS A 128 -9.55 -2.55 -16.63
C LYS A 128 -10.98 -2.08 -16.48
N GLN A 129 -11.93 -3.02 -16.46
CA GLN A 129 -13.35 -2.71 -16.28
C GLN A 129 -13.62 -2.05 -14.92
N THR A 130 -12.94 -2.51 -13.88
CA THR A 130 -13.02 -1.93 -12.54
C THR A 130 -12.55 -0.48 -12.54
N TYR A 131 -11.39 -0.18 -13.12
CA TYR A 131 -10.87 1.19 -13.19
C TYR A 131 -11.77 2.12 -14.02
N VAL A 132 -12.26 1.65 -15.18
CA VAL A 132 -13.23 2.39 -16.01
C VAL A 132 -14.50 2.70 -15.22
N ARG A 133 -15.02 1.73 -14.48
CA ARG A 133 -16.22 1.95 -13.65
C ARG A 133 -15.96 2.98 -12.56
N LEU A 134 -14.83 2.89 -11.85
CA LEU A 134 -14.46 3.86 -10.82
C LEU A 134 -14.34 5.29 -11.39
N ARG A 135 -13.68 5.46 -12.54
CA ARG A 135 -13.55 6.76 -13.21
C ARG A 135 -14.90 7.36 -13.64
N ARG A 136 -15.86 6.52 -14.02
CA ARG A 136 -17.22 6.97 -14.38
C ARG A 136 -18.08 7.30 -13.17
N MET A 137 -17.95 6.54 -12.08
CA MET A 137 -18.70 6.77 -10.84
C MET A 137 -18.19 7.97 -10.05
N HIS A 138 -16.90 8.28 -10.15
CA HIS A 138 -16.24 9.34 -9.39
C HIS A 138 -15.39 10.26 -10.31
N PRO A 139 -16.01 10.93 -11.30
CA PRO A 139 -15.30 11.76 -12.27
C PRO A 139 -14.56 12.94 -11.62
N GLU A 140 -15.05 13.43 -10.49
CA GLU A 140 -14.47 14.55 -9.74
C GLU A 140 -13.27 14.17 -8.87
N ARG A 141 -13.00 12.87 -8.69
CA ARG A 141 -11.92 12.38 -7.82
C ARG A 141 -10.63 12.17 -8.61
N LYS A 142 -9.50 12.45 -7.95
CA LYS A 142 -8.16 12.08 -8.44
C LYS A 142 -7.96 10.58 -8.26
N LEU A 143 -8.18 9.81 -9.32
CA LEU A 143 -8.01 8.36 -9.36
C LEU A 143 -6.82 8.02 -10.26
N ILE A 144 -5.84 7.28 -9.74
CA ILE A 144 -4.59 6.95 -10.42
C ILE A 144 -4.40 5.44 -10.41
N ALA A 145 -4.34 4.81 -11.58
CA ALA A 145 -3.88 3.42 -11.70
C ALA A 145 -2.36 3.41 -11.87
N LEU A 146 -1.64 2.62 -11.06
CA LEU A 146 -0.22 2.39 -11.33
C LEU A 146 -0.07 1.43 -12.51
N SER A 147 0.97 1.66 -13.31
CA SER A 147 1.22 0.82 -14.47
C SER A 147 1.50 -0.63 -14.05
N PRO A 148 0.96 -1.65 -14.76
CA PRO A 148 1.28 -3.04 -14.51
C PRO A 148 2.78 -3.35 -14.53
N GLN A 149 3.56 -2.59 -15.31
CA GLN A 149 5.01 -2.65 -15.34
C GLN A 149 5.64 -2.30 -13.98
N PHE A 150 5.24 -1.18 -13.36
CA PHE A 150 5.73 -0.79 -12.03
C PHE A 150 5.38 -1.84 -10.97
N VAL A 151 4.12 -2.31 -10.96
CA VAL A 151 3.66 -3.30 -9.98
C VAL A 151 4.41 -4.63 -10.15
N SER A 152 4.67 -5.04 -11.40
CA SER A 152 5.47 -6.23 -11.69
C SER A 152 6.91 -6.08 -11.24
N TRP A 153 7.53 -4.92 -11.53
CA TRP A 153 8.90 -4.62 -11.14
C TRP A 153 9.05 -4.65 -9.61
N ALA A 154 8.18 -3.95 -8.86
CA ALA A 154 8.23 -3.93 -7.41
C ALA A 154 8.04 -5.34 -6.82
N TYR A 155 7.12 -6.12 -7.38
CA TYR A 155 6.93 -7.52 -6.97
C TYR A 155 8.19 -8.38 -7.23
N LEU A 156 8.86 -8.22 -8.38
CA LEU A 156 10.10 -8.94 -8.67
C LEU A 156 11.23 -8.51 -7.74
N MET A 157 11.33 -7.22 -7.40
CA MET A 157 12.28 -6.71 -6.41
C MET A 157 12.07 -7.36 -5.04
N TYR A 158 10.82 -7.42 -4.55
CA TYR A 158 10.48 -8.11 -3.31
C TYR A 158 10.95 -9.58 -3.32
N ARG A 159 10.65 -10.31 -4.41
CA ARG A 159 11.06 -11.72 -4.53
C ARG A 159 12.57 -11.90 -4.53
N GLU A 160 13.29 -11.04 -5.21
CA GLU A 160 14.75 -11.15 -5.33
C GLU A 160 15.43 -10.82 -4.00
N LEU A 161 15.00 -9.76 -3.32
CA LEU A 161 15.48 -9.42 -1.97
C LEU A 161 15.20 -10.56 -0.99
N ARG A 162 13.97 -11.10 -0.99
CA ARG A 162 13.63 -12.28 -0.18
C ARG A 162 14.58 -13.45 -0.43
N ARG A 163 14.80 -13.81 -1.69
CA ARG A 163 15.69 -14.93 -2.07
C ARG A 163 17.12 -14.69 -1.62
N ARG A 164 17.63 -13.47 -1.74
CA ARG A 164 18.98 -13.12 -1.27
C ARG A 164 19.10 -13.28 0.23
N PHE A 165 18.16 -12.73 1.01
CA PHE A 165 18.20 -12.84 2.47
C PHE A 165 18.04 -14.28 2.96
N GLN A 166 17.19 -15.08 2.31
CA GLN A 166 17.06 -16.51 2.61
C GLN A 166 18.35 -17.28 2.33
N ARG A 167 19.04 -17.00 1.20
CA ARG A 167 20.36 -17.61 0.90
C ARG A 167 21.45 -17.24 1.90
N MET A 168 21.37 -16.04 2.47
CA MET A 168 22.26 -15.57 3.53
C MET A 168 21.82 -16.03 4.93
N HIS A 169 20.79 -16.87 5.03
CA HIS A 169 20.26 -17.39 6.30
C HIS A 169 19.77 -16.30 7.27
N LEU A 170 19.33 -15.14 6.75
CA LEU A 170 18.86 -14.01 7.57
C LEU A 170 17.38 -14.11 7.99
N GLY A 171 16.69 -15.21 7.64
CA GLY A 171 15.29 -15.41 8.00
C GLY A 171 14.52 -16.24 6.98
N ARG A 172 13.36 -16.77 7.40
CA ARG A 172 12.48 -17.58 6.53
C ARG A 172 11.49 -16.74 5.72
N TYR A 173 11.10 -15.57 6.22
CA TYR A 173 10.24 -14.59 5.53
C TYR A 173 9.00 -15.20 4.83
N PRO A 174 8.10 -15.86 5.60
CA PRO A 174 6.89 -16.48 5.04
C PRO A 174 5.94 -15.42 4.51
N GLY A 175 5.29 -15.67 3.38
CA GLY A 175 4.38 -14.71 2.77
C GLY A 175 4.29 -14.89 1.26
N GLU A 176 3.09 -14.77 0.72
CA GLU A 176 2.82 -14.90 -0.70
C GLU A 176 3.28 -13.68 -1.52
N LYS A 177 2.95 -12.48 -1.04
CA LYS A 177 3.12 -11.23 -1.78
C LYS A 177 3.56 -10.06 -0.87
N PRO A 178 4.20 -9.02 -1.42
CA PRO A 178 4.43 -7.78 -0.68
C PRO A 178 3.13 -7.14 -0.21
N MET A 179 3.18 -6.42 0.92
CA MET A 179 2.07 -5.61 1.43
C MET A 179 1.93 -4.29 0.67
N SER A 180 0.78 -3.63 0.80
CA SER A 180 0.48 -2.35 0.12
C SER A 180 1.58 -1.30 0.34
N GLY A 181 2.09 -1.19 1.57
CA GLY A 181 3.16 -0.25 1.92
C GLY A 181 4.47 -0.47 1.18
N PHE A 182 4.75 -1.68 0.71
CA PHE A 182 5.95 -1.96 -0.07
C PHE A 182 5.91 -1.25 -1.43
N TYR A 183 4.75 -1.25 -2.09
CA TYR A 183 4.56 -0.54 -3.34
C TYR A 183 4.60 0.99 -3.13
N ALA A 184 3.97 1.47 -2.06
CA ALA A 184 4.01 2.89 -1.71
C ALA A 184 5.43 3.38 -1.41
N PHE A 185 6.24 2.57 -0.72
CA PHE A 185 7.65 2.89 -0.45
C PHE A 185 8.42 3.21 -1.75
N PHE A 186 8.44 2.29 -2.71
CA PHE A 186 9.11 2.53 -3.99
C PHE A 186 8.47 3.62 -4.85
N LEU A 187 7.16 3.84 -4.72
CA LEU A 187 6.50 4.95 -5.40
C LEU A 187 6.96 6.29 -4.82
N THR A 188 6.93 6.44 -3.49
CA THR A 188 7.36 7.69 -2.83
C THR A 188 8.83 7.98 -3.03
N MET A 189 9.71 6.98 -3.09
CA MET A 189 11.12 7.18 -3.48
C MET A 189 11.29 7.83 -4.87
N GLN A 190 10.30 7.71 -5.77
CA GLN A 190 10.32 8.37 -7.08
C GLN A 190 9.65 9.75 -7.07
N LEU A 191 8.78 10.01 -6.08
CA LEU A 191 8.02 11.25 -5.97
C LEU A 191 8.67 12.27 -5.04
N CYS A 192 9.56 11.83 -4.15
CA CYS A 192 9.97 12.57 -2.97
C CYS A 192 11.50 12.66 -2.86
N GLU A 193 12.00 13.81 -2.38
CA GLU A 193 13.42 13.95 -2.05
C GLU A 193 13.79 13.18 -0.77
N SER A 194 12.87 13.08 0.19
CA SER A 194 13.01 12.29 1.42
C SER A 194 11.73 11.56 1.82
N VAL A 195 11.89 10.41 2.47
CA VAL A 195 10.79 9.51 2.83
C VAL A 195 10.92 9.05 4.27
N ASP A 196 9.92 9.38 5.09
CA ASP A 196 9.77 8.89 6.44
C ASP A 196 8.66 7.83 6.49
N VAL A 197 8.94 6.69 7.11
CA VAL A 197 8.06 5.51 7.14
C VAL A 197 7.63 5.26 8.59
N TYR A 198 6.32 5.26 8.85
CA TYR A 198 5.74 5.12 10.19
C TYR A 198 4.81 3.90 10.25
N GLY A 199 4.82 3.17 11.36
CA GLY A 199 3.79 2.14 11.61
C GLY A 199 3.91 0.90 10.72
N PHE A 200 5.16 0.49 10.44
CA PHE A 200 5.50 -0.73 9.71
C PHE A 200 6.26 -1.75 10.55
N ALA A 201 6.25 -1.59 11.88
CA ALA A 201 6.80 -2.55 12.81
C ALA A 201 6.24 -3.96 12.52
N PRO A 202 7.07 -5.02 12.63
CA PRO A 202 6.60 -6.36 12.33
C PRO A 202 5.49 -6.82 13.28
N TYR A 203 4.42 -7.38 12.71
CA TYR A 203 3.38 -8.02 13.50
C TYR A 203 3.81 -9.43 13.90
N ARG A 204 3.74 -9.73 15.19
CA ARG A 204 3.88 -11.08 15.74
C ARG A 204 2.52 -11.53 16.26
N GLU A 205 2.20 -12.81 16.05
CA GLU A 205 1.01 -13.38 16.65
C GLU A 205 1.22 -13.51 18.16
N PRO A 206 0.22 -13.16 18.99
CA PRO A 206 0.31 -13.28 20.44
C PRO A 206 0.70 -14.69 20.87
N ASP A 207 1.86 -14.82 21.52
CA ASP A 207 2.26 -16.05 22.19
C ASP A 207 1.45 -16.19 23.50
N PRO A 208 0.55 -17.18 23.63
CA PRO A 208 -0.26 -17.35 24.85
C PRO A 208 0.58 -17.63 26.11
N SER A 209 1.84 -18.04 25.94
CA SER A 209 2.78 -18.30 27.03
C SER A 209 3.51 -17.04 27.53
N GLN A 210 3.49 -15.95 26.75
CA GLN A 210 4.12 -14.67 27.12
C GLN A 210 3.06 -13.65 27.57
N LYS A 211 2.48 -13.88 28.75
CA LYS A 211 1.60 -12.90 29.40
C LYS A 211 2.43 -11.74 29.96
N GLY A 212 2.31 -10.54 29.38
CA GLY A 212 2.75 -9.29 30.03
C GLY A 212 3.55 -8.30 29.17
N LEU A 213 4.02 -8.71 27.98
CA LEU A 213 4.46 -7.76 26.96
C LEU A 213 3.24 -7.44 26.10
N GLY A 214 2.74 -6.21 26.17
CA GLY A 214 1.61 -5.78 25.36
C GLY A 214 1.99 -5.82 23.89
N GLU A 215 1.76 -6.95 23.22
CA GLU A 215 1.97 -7.05 21.78
C GLU A 215 0.99 -6.10 21.09
N ALA A 216 1.53 -5.22 20.25
CA ALA A 216 0.74 -4.23 19.56
C ALA A 216 -0.30 -4.91 18.67
N LYS A 217 -1.50 -4.33 18.63
CA LYS A 217 -2.56 -4.79 17.72
C LYS A 217 -2.07 -4.79 16.27
N TYR A 218 -2.67 -5.63 15.44
CA TYR A 218 -2.39 -5.63 14.01
C TYR A 218 -2.69 -4.26 13.37
N HIS A 219 -3.84 -3.67 13.72
CA HIS A 219 -4.17 -2.30 13.35
C HIS A 219 -4.34 -1.40 14.58
N TYR A 220 -4.01 -0.11 14.44
CA TYR A 220 -4.26 0.87 15.50
C TYR A 220 -5.74 1.17 15.76
N PHE A 221 -6.64 0.78 14.85
CA PHE A 221 -8.03 1.24 14.85
C PHE A 221 -9.10 0.15 14.99
N ASP A 222 -8.74 -1.13 14.86
CA ASP A 222 -9.69 -2.24 14.95
C ASP A 222 -9.08 -3.47 15.65
N GLY A 223 -9.86 -4.55 15.72
CA GLY A 223 -9.44 -5.86 16.24
C GLY A 223 -9.17 -6.89 15.14
N ALA A 224 -8.89 -6.45 13.90
CA ALA A 224 -8.60 -7.37 12.81
C ALA A 224 -7.30 -8.13 13.07
N VAL A 225 -7.17 -9.30 12.45
CA VAL A 225 -5.94 -10.10 12.43
C VAL A 225 -5.48 -10.29 10.99
N PRO A 226 -4.16 -10.39 10.74
CA PRO A 226 -3.68 -10.59 9.38
C PRO A 226 -4.13 -11.94 8.85
N ARG A 227 -4.40 -12.01 7.54
CA ARG A 227 -4.59 -13.31 6.88
C ARG A 227 -3.27 -14.10 6.93
N PRO A 228 -3.24 -15.29 7.55
CA PRO A 228 -2.03 -16.09 7.66
C PRO A 228 -1.38 -16.31 6.29
N GLY A 229 -0.05 -16.15 6.23
CA GLY A 229 0.73 -16.37 5.00
C GLY A 229 0.54 -15.34 3.88
N SER A 230 -0.29 -14.30 4.05
CA SER A 230 -0.47 -13.28 3.00
C SER A 230 0.80 -12.45 2.78
N HIS A 231 1.38 -11.96 3.87
CA HIS A 231 2.51 -11.02 3.88
C HIS A 231 3.57 -11.44 4.88
N SER A 232 4.83 -11.10 4.57
CA SER A 232 5.92 -11.16 5.54
C SER A 232 6.17 -9.76 6.08
N PHE A 233 5.71 -9.48 7.31
CA PHE A 233 5.90 -8.16 7.93
C PHE A 233 7.37 -7.90 8.25
N ASP A 234 8.06 -8.90 8.81
CA ASP A 234 9.49 -8.82 9.10
C ASP A 234 10.33 -8.52 7.85
N LEU A 235 9.99 -9.14 6.71
CA LEU A 235 10.75 -8.92 5.47
C LEU A 235 10.60 -7.48 4.97
N ALA A 236 9.37 -6.95 4.94
CA ALA A 236 9.15 -5.59 4.48
C ALA A 236 9.87 -4.60 5.38
N HIS A 237 9.74 -4.77 6.70
CA HIS A 237 10.43 -3.98 7.71
C HIS A 237 11.96 -4.02 7.55
N TYR A 238 12.52 -5.22 7.40
CA TYR A 238 13.95 -5.40 7.18
C TYR A 238 14.44 -4.74 5.88
N ILE A 239 13.64 -4.82 4.80
CA ILE A 239 13.95 -4.12 3.55
C ILE A 239 13.97 -2.61 3.77
N TYR A 240 12.98 -2.04 4.46
CA TYR A 240 12.95 -0.59 4.70
C TYR A 240 14.16 -0.12 5.50
N HIS A 241 14.54 -0.85 6.55
CA HIS A 241 15.74 -0.57 7.33
C HIS A 241 17.02 -0.71 6.50
N LEU A 242 17.12 -1.71 5.62
CA LEU A 242 18.26 -1.83 4.71
C LEU A 242 18.39 -0.60 3.80
N PHE A 243 17.28 -0.09 3.26
CA PHE A 243 17.30 1.13 2.45
C PHE A 243 17.69 2.35 3.30
N ALA A 244 17.14 2.52 4.50
CA ALA A 244 17.49 3.60 5.42
C ALA A 244 18.98 3.59 5.82
N LEU A 245 19.60 2.41 5.95
CA LEU A 245 21.04 2.30 6.22
C LEU A 245 21.92 2.74 5.04
N GLN A 246 21.40 2.71 3.82
CA GLN A 246 22.15 3.06 2.60
C GLN A 246 21.77 4.44 2.06
N MET A 247 20.67 5.02 2.52
CA MET A 247 20.08 6.26 2.02
C MET A 247 19.68 7.14 3.20
N ASP A 248 20.46 8.20 3.43
CA ASP A 248 20.30 9.17 4.53
C ASP A 248 18.97 9.94 4.55
N HIS A 249 18.31 10.02 3.39
CA HIS A 249 17.02 10.67 3.20
C HIS A 249 15.83 9.72 3.39
N ILE A 250 16.06 8.49 3.87
CA ILE A 250 15.02 7.53 4.26
C ILE A 250 15.10 7.28 5.76
N ARG A 251 13.96 7.44 6.47
CA ARG A 251 13.89 7.25 7.93
C ARG A 251 12.76 6.30 8.29
N ILE A 252 13.02 5.37 9.20
CA ILE A 252 12.02 4.43 9.71
C ILE A 252 11.70 4.80 11.16
N HIS A 253 10.41 4.95 11.46
CA HIS A 253 9.87 5.30 12.77
C HIS A 253 9.02 4.13 13.27
N ASP A 254 9.56 3.41 14.25
CA ASP A 254 8.94 2.24 14.89
C ASP A 254 8.38 2.58 16.27
#